data_AF-A0A9E3Y5K4-F1
#
_entry.id   AF-A0A9E3Y5K4-F1
#
_cell.length_a   1.000
_cell.length_b   1.000
_cell.length_c   1.000
_cell.angle_alpha   90.00
_cell.angle_beta   90.00
_cell.angle_gamma   90.00
#
_symmetry.space_group_name_H-M   'P 1'
#
loop_
_entity.id
_entity.type
_entity.pdbx_description
1 polymer ?
#
loop_
_entity_poly.entity_id
_entity_poly.type
_entity_poly.pdbx_seq_one_letter_code
_entity_poly.pdbx_strand_id
1 'polypeptide(L)'
;MARFNPQNLTTALEIVSRYPVAKSATIPLLHLAQEQDGYVTDDAMEHIAELVGTTPAQVLGTCSFYEMFKREPVGTYLVNICTNISCQIMGGEELLHHAEHSLGIKSGSTTADGMFTIEDVECIAACTEAPCLQVNYRYFHKITTDEFDELITDLRAGKRKDEIPPHGTVARIRQHIPAERAAGPADPAGVPEPVWLARNQTEEPGS
;
A
#
# COMPACT_ATOMS: atom_id res chain seq x y z
N MET A 1 -19.08 7.99 8.92
CA MET A 1 -18.60 6.80 9.67
C MET A 1 -17.48 6.23 8.86
N ALA A 2 -16.25 6.62 9.18
CA ALA A 2 -15.07 5.79 8.94
C ALA A 2 -13.94 6.19 9.89
N ARG A 3 -14.26 6.30 11.19
CA ARG A 3 -13.24 6.20 12.24
C ARG A 3 -12.89 4.72 12.42
N PHE A 4 -11.72 4.42 12.99
CA PHE A 4 -11.30 3.05 13.25
C PHE A 4 -12.32 2.33 14.13
N ASN A 5 -12.68 1.10 13.74
CA ASN A 5 -13.45 0.20 14.60
C ASN A 5 -12.64 -0.16 15.87
N PRO A 6 -13.26 -0.72 16.93
CA PRO A 6 -12.58 -0.97 18.20
C PRO A 6 -11.30 -1.83 18.08
N GLN A 7 -11.32 -2.83 17.20
CA GLN A 7 -10.18 -3.73 16.96
C GLN A 7 -9.03 -2.99 16.25
N ASN A 8 -9.34 -2.22 15.22
CA ASN A 8 -8.38 -1.41 14.49
C ASN A 8 -7.86 -0.24 15.33
N LEU A 9 -8.65 0.31 16.25
CA LEU A 9 -8.19 1.32 17.19
C LEU A 9 -7.10 0.78 18.13
N THR A 10 -7.28 -0.44 18.64
CA THR A 10 -6.25 -1.10 19.46
C THR A 10 -4.97 -1.32 18.65
N THR A 11 -5.13 -1.76 17.40
CA THR A 11 -4.01 -1.93 16.47
C THR A 11 -3.30 -0.60 16.17
N ALA A 12 -4.07 0.47 15.95
CA ALA A 12 -3.54 1.80 15.65
C ALA A 12 -2.69 2.32 16.82
N LEU A 13 -3.15 2.15 18.06
CA LEU A 13 -2.40 2.52 19.26
C LEU A 13 -1.10 1.71 19.40
N GLU A 14 -1.15 0.40 19.10
CA GLU A 14 0.05 -0.44 19.07
C GLU A 14 1.05 0.06 18.02
N ILE A 15 0.59 0.38 16.80
CA ILE A 15 1.42 0.92 15.74
C ILE A 15 2.09 2.22 16.17
N VAL A 16 1.32 3.15 16.76
CA VAL A 16 1.85 4.43 17.26
C VAL A 16 2.95 4.20 18.31
N SER A 17 2.76 3.23 19.21
CA SER A 17 3.74 2.91 20.27
C SER A 17 5.09 2.41 19.76
N ARG A 18 5.18 1.99 18.49
CA ARG A 18 6.44 1.50 17.88
C ARG A 18 7.38 2.64 17.49
N TYR A 19 6.90 3.88 17.49
CA TYR A 19 7.67 5.03 17.05
C TYR A 19 7.96 5.99 18.22
N PRO A 20 9.15 6.58 18.28
CA PRO A 20 9.47 7.59 19.30
C PRO A 20 8.71 8.91 19.04
N VAL A 21 8.40 9.19 17.77
CA VAL A 21 7.60 10.32 17.33
C VAL A 21 6.33 9.78 16.69
N ALA A 22 5.17 10.11 17.26
CA ALA A 22 3.87 9.56 16.84
C ALA A 22 3.55 9.84 15.36
N LYS A 23 3.97 11.00 14.82
CA LYS A 23 3.82 11.34 13.39
C LYS A 23 4.40 10.28 12.45
N SER A 24 5.45 9.57 12.85
CA SER A 24 6.07 8.52 12.02
C SER A 24 5.15 7.32 11.77
N ALA A 25 4.07 7.17 12.55
CA ALA A 25 3.06 6.13 12.36
C ALA A 25 2.06 6.42 11.22
N THR A 26 2.12 7.58 10.57
CA THR A 26 1.09 8.02 9.59
C THR A 26 0.89 7.01 8.45
N ILE A 27 1.96 6.55 7.78
CA ILE A 27 1.86 5.62 6.64
C ILE A 27 1.24 4.27 7.04
N PRO A 28 1.71 3.58 8.11
CA PRO A 28 1.07 2.36 8.59
C PRO A 28 -0.42 2.55 8.96
N LEU A 29 -0.78 3.68 9.57
CA LEU A 29 -2.16 3.98 9.92
C LEU A 29 -3.05 4.20 8.69
N LEU A 30 -2.53 4.83 7.64
CA LEU A 30 -3.23 4.97 6.36
C LEU A 30 -3.51 3.60 5.72
N HIS A 31 -2.53 2.68 5.75
CA HIS A 31 -2.77 1.30 5.30
C HIS A 31 -3.84 0.58 6.11
N LEU A 32 -3.86 0.77 7.44
CA LEU A 32 -4.89 0.18 8.30
C LEU A 32 -6.28 0.75 8.01
N ALA A 33 -6.39 2.03 7.69
CA ALA A 33 -7.66 2.66 7.31
C ALA A 33 -8.15 2.11 5.97
N GLN A 34 -7.27 2.00 4.98
CA GLN A 34 -7.58 1.43 3.68
C GLN A 34 -7.96 -0.06 3.77
N GLU A 35 -7.31 -0.84 4.64
CA GLU A 35 -7.68 -2.24 4.88
C GLU A 35 -9.11 -2.37 5.44
N GLN A 36 -9.55 -1.40 6.26
CA GLN A 36 -10.88 -1.42 6.87
C GLN A 36 -11.99 -1.13 5.85
N ASP A 37 -11.82 -0.06 5.06
CA ASP A 37 -12.90 0.53 4.27
C ASP A 37 -12.67 0.45 2.76
N GLY A 38 -11.53 -0.10 2.32
CA GLY A 38 -11.12 -0.19 0.91
C GLY A 38 -10.41 1.05 0.37
N TYR A 39 -10.60 2.18 1.01
CA TYR A 39 -10.01 3.47 0.66
C TYR A 39 -9.90 4.34 1.92
N VAL A 40 -9.13 5.41 1.83
CA VAL A 40 -8.90 6.35 2.93
C VAL A 40 -9.95 7.46 2.85
N THR A 41 -10.86 7.47 3.83
CA THR A 41 -11.90 8.50 3.96
C THR A 41 -11.39 9.76 4.67
N ASP A 42 -12.11 10.87 4.52
CA ASP A 42 -11.83 12.10 5.27
C ASP A 42 -11.94 11.89 6.78
N ASP A 43 -12.98 11.18 7.25
CA ASP A 43 -13.16 10.78 8.66
C ASP A 43 -11.93 10.00 9.19
N ALA A 44 -11.36 9.10 8.38
CA ALA A 44 -10.19 8.32 8.75
C ALA A 44 -8.95 9.21 8.85
N MET A 45 -8.75 10.14 7.91
CA MET A 45 -7.62 11.09 7.94
C MET A 45 -7.68 12.01 9.16
N GLU A 46 -8.86 12.50 9.52
CA GLU A 46 -9.07 13.27 10.74
C GLU A 46 -8.70 12.45 11.98
N HIS A 47 -9.18 11.21 12.05
CA HIS A 47 -8.89 10.35 13.19
C HIS A 47 -7.41 9.99 13.31
N ILE A 48 -6.73 9.74 12.19
CA ILE A 48 -5.27 9.51 12.17
C ILE A 48 -4.54 10.75 12.68
N ALA A 49 -4.94 11.95 12.24
CA ALA A 49 -4.33 13.21 12.69
C ALA A 49 -4.45 13.40 14.21
N GLU A 50 -5.62 13.08 14.79
CA GLU A 50 -5.82 13.10 16.25
C GLU A 50 -4.88 12.12 16.97
N LEU A 51 -4.73 10.89 16.46
CA LEU A 51 -3.89 9.86 17.07
C LEU A 51 -2.40 10.21 17.07
N VAL A 52 -1.92 10.86 16.00
CA VAL A 52 -0.49 11.18 15.84
C VAL A 52 -0.14 12.61 16.27
N GLY A 53 -1.12 13.41 16.67
CA GLY A 53 -0.93 14.81 17.09
C GLY A 53 -0.57 15.76 15.95
N THR A 54 -1.13 15.57 14.75
CA THR A 54 -0.91 16.41 13.57
C THR A 54 -2.23 17.02 13.06
N THR A 55 -2.18 17.68 11.90
CA THR A 55 -3.40 18.21 11.26
C THR A 55 -3.89 17.27 10.15
N PRO A 56 -5.21 17.21 9.88
CA PRO A 56 -5.75 16.44 8.76
C PRO A 56 -5.11 16.80 7.42
N ALA A 57 -4.73 18.07 7.23
CA ALA A 57 -4.03 18.53 6.03
C ALA A 57 -2.65 17.89 5.83
N GLN A 58 -1.90 17.62 6.91
CA GLN A 58 -0.62 16.91 6.82
C GLN A 58 -0.81 15.43 6.48
N VAL A 59 -1.85 14.80 7.03
CA VAL A 59 -2.22 13.42 6.68
C VAL A 59 -2.64 13.34 5.22
N LEU A 60 -3.49 14.27 4.77
CA LEU A 60 -3.89 14.40 3.37
C LEU A 60 -2.69 14.58 2.44
N GLY A 61 -1.74 15.45 2.78
CA GLY A 61 -0.52 15.64 1.99
C GLY A 61 0.29 14.34 1.83
N THR A 62 0.35 13.53 2.89
CA THR A 62 0.97 12.19 2.84
C THR A 62 0.15 11.23 1.98
N CYS A 63 -1.17 11.19 2.18
CA CYS A 63 -2.09 10.32 1.46
C CYS A 63 -2.11 10.62 -0.05
N SER A 64 -2.05 11.89 -0.45
CA SER A 64 -2.01 12.28 -1.86
C SER A 64 -0.66 12.07 -2.53
N PHE A 65 0.41 11.95 -1.75
CA PHE A 65 1.76 11.78 -2.27
C PHE A 65 2.04 10.32 -2.67
N TYR A 66 1.52 9.36 -1.89
CA TYR A 66 1.68 7.93 -2.19
C TYR A 66 0.47 7.38 -2.93
N GLU A 67 0.65 7.04 -4.20
CA GLU A 67 -0.38 6.50 -5.11
C GLU A 67 -1.08 5.22 -4.59
N MET A 68 -0.41 4.47 -3.72
CA MET A 68 -0.96 3.28 -3.07
C MET A 68 -2.23 3.57 -2.24
N PHE A 69 -2.39 4.80 -1.75
CA PHE A 69 -3.55 5.20 -0.96
C PHE A 69 -4.67 5.68 -1.87
N LYS A 70 -5.77 4.93 -1.86
CA LYS A 70 -6.97 5.23 -2.63
C LYS A 70 -7.81 6.21 -1.83
N ARG A 71 -8.22 7.29 -2.48
CA ARG A 71 -9.08 8.33 -1.88
C ARG A 71 -10.53 8.23 -2.34
N GLU A 72 -10.78 7.36 -3.29
CA GLU A 72 -12.11 7.06 -3.82
C GLU A 72 -12.41 5.57 -3.61
N PRO A 73 -13.70 5.20 -3.50
CA PRO A 73 -14.08 3.80 -3.35
C PRO A 73 -13.55 2.94 -4.49
N VAL A 74 -12.74 1.94 -4.14
CA VAL A 74 -12.29 0.90 -5.07
C VAL A 74 -13.05 -0.41 -4.83
N GLY A 75 -12.96 -1.31 -5.79
CA GLY A 75 -13.54 -2.63 -5.70
C GLY A 75 -12.95 -3.46 -4.57
N THR A 76 -13.59 -4.60 -4.30
CA THR A 76 -13.10 -5.58 -3.32
C THR A 76 -11.67 -6.06 -3.64
N TYR A 77 -11.36 -6.17 -4.94
CA TYR A 77 -10.08 -6.59 -5.48
C TYR A 77 -9.50 -5.50 -6.38
N LEU A 78 -8.39 -4.91 -5.95
CA LEU A 78 -7.58 -4.01 -6.75
C LEU A 78 -6.54 -4.82 -7.51
N VAL A 79 -6.63 -4.80 -8.84
CA VAL A 79 -5.78 -5.54 -9.78
C VAL A 79 -4.80 -4.57 -10.43
N ASN A 80 -3.54 -4.66 -10.03
CA ASN A 80 -2.45 -3.78 -10.48
C ASN A 80 -1.60 -4.54 -11.51
N ILE A 81 -1.65 -4.13 -12.78
CA ILE A 81 -0.93 -4.78 -13.88
C ILE A 81 0.31 -3.96 -14.21
N CYS A 82 1.48 -4.58 -14.12
CA CYS A 82 2.75 -3.91 -14.42
C CYS A 82 2.91 -3.71 -15.93
N THR A 83 3.02 -2.46 -16.36
CA THR A 83 3.22 -2.07 -17.77
C THR A 83 4.62 -1.51 -18.04
N ASN A 84 5.53 -1.59 -17.07
CA ASN A 84 6.91 -1.12 -17.22
C ASN A 84 7.76 -2.10 -18.07
N ILE A 85 8.94 -1.64 -18.53
CA ILE A 85 9.79 -2.18 -19.60
C ILE A 85 9.85 -3.71 -19.66
N SER A 86 10.21 -4.39 -18.56
CA SER A 86 10.35 -5.86 -18.58
C SER A 86 9.02 -6.57 -18.81
N CYS A 87 7.92 -6.07 -18.23
CA CYS A 87 6.59 -6.62 -18.47
C CYS A 87 6.07 -6.23 -19.85
N GLN A 88 6.33 -4.99 -20.30
CA GLN A 88 5.94 -4.53 -21.62
C GLN A 88 6.52 -5.40 -22.73
N ILE A 89 7.82 -5.71 -22.68
CA ILE A 89 8.48 -6.61 -23.66
C ILE A 89 7.86 -8.01 -23.66
N MET A 90 7.34 -8.46 -22.51
CA MET A 90 6.76 -9.78 -22.31
C MET A 90 5.24 -9.83 -22.52
N GLY A 91 4.61 -8.74 -22.98
CA GLY A 91 3.18 -8.71 -23.27
C GLY A 91 2.29 -8.08 -22.18
N GLY A 92 2.86 -7.26 -21.29
CA GLY A 92 2.12 -6.66 -20.17
C GLY A 92 1.02 -5.68 -20.59
N GLU A 93 1.20 -4.98 -21.72
CA GLU A 93 0.20 -4.07 -22.27
C GLU A 93 -0.97 -4.87 -22.88
N GLU A 94 -0.68 -5.97 -23.55
CA GLU A 94 -1.66 -6.92 -24.05
C GLU A 94 -2.46 -7.56 -22.92
N LEU A 95 -1.81 -7.88 -21.80
CA LEU A 95 -2.48 -8.36 -20.58
C LEU A 95 -3.43 -7.29 -19.99
N LEU A 96 -3.01 -6.02 -19.93
CA LEU A 96 -3.87 -4.92 -19.50
C LEU A 96 -5.08 -4.77 -20.41
N HIS A 97 -4.88 -4.76 -21.73
CA HIS A 97 -5.98 -4.67 -22.71
C HIS A 97 -6.93 -5.87 -22.61
N HIS A 98 -6.41 -7.08 -22.40
CA HIS A 98 -7.23 -8.27 -22.15
C HIS A 98 -8.06 -8.10 -20.89
N ALA A 99 -7.46 -7.63 -19.79
CA ALA A 99 -8.15 -7.39 -18.52
C ALA A 99 -9.28 -6.36 -18.67
N GLU A 100 -9.02 -5.24 -19.36
CA GLU A 100 -10.02 -4.22 -19.66
C GLU A 100 -11.19 -4.80 -20.47
N HIS A 101 -10.90 -5.61 -21.49
CA HIS A 101 -11.93 -6.24 -22.31
C HIS A 101 -12.75 -7.29 -21.53
N SER A 102 -12.07 -8.16 -20.77
CA SER A 102 -12.68 -9.23 -19.97
C SER A 102 -13.62 -8.68 -18.89
N LEU A 103 -13.22 -7.60 -18.22
CA LEU A 103 -14.01 -6.96 -17.16
C LEU A 103 -14.94 -5.85 -17.65
N GLY A 104 -14.82 -5.42 -18.91
CA GLY A 104 -15.66 -4.39 -19.51
C GLY A 104 -15.45 -2.98 -18.92
N ILE A 105 -14.25 -2.71 -18.39
CA ILE A 105 -13.86 -1.44 -17.76
C ILE A 105 -12.51 -0.97 -18.29
N LYS A 106 -12.14 0.27 -18.01
CA LYS A 106 -10.80 0.81 -18.29
C LYS A 106 -9.95 0.87 -17.03
N SER A 107 -8.63 0.91 -17.21
CA SER A 107 -7.69 1.21 -16.14
C SER A 107 -8.12 2.48 -15.37
N GLY A 108 -8.04 2.43 -14.04
CA GLY A 108 -8.53 3.44 -13.12
C GLY A 108 -10.03 3.36 -12.80
N SER A 109 -10.76 2.40 -13.37
CA SER A 109 -12.21 2.24 -13.13
C SER A 109 -12.54 0.97 -12.35
N THR A 110 -13.74 0.96 -11.76
CA THR A 110 -14.28 -0.16 -10.99
C THR A 110 -15.47 -0.78 -11.71
N THR A 111 -15.59 -2.10 -11.66
CA THR A 111 -16.73 -2.83 -12.23
C THR A 111 -18.04 -2.46 -11.54
N ALA A 112 -19.17 -2.56 -12.28
CA ALA A 112 -20.49 -2.18 -11.75
C ALA A 112 -20.96 -3.04 -10.57
N ASP A 113 -20.41 -4.24 -10.40
CA ASP A 113 -20.65 -5.11 -9.26
C ASP A 113 -19.79 -4.75 -8.03
N GLY A 114 -18.92 -3.74 -8.12
CA GLY A 114 -18.04 -3.29 -7.04
C GLY A 114 -16.94 -4.29 -6.67
N MET A 115 -16.71 -5.31 -7.50
CA MET A 115 -15.77 -6.38 -7.17
C MET A 115 -14.33 -6.07 -7.60
N PHE A 116 -14.12 -5.49 -8.77
CA PHE A 116 -12.80 -5.34 -9.37
C PHE A 116 -12.51 -3.90 -9.76
N THR A 117 -11.32 -3.42 -9.41
CA THR A 117 -10.72 -2.19 -9.96
C THR A 117 -9.44 -2.60 -10.66
N ILE A 118 -9.22 -2.11 -11.87
CA ILE A 118 -7.98 -2.37 -12.63
C ILE A 118 -7.15 -1.11 -12.62
N GLU A 119 -5.85 -1.24 -12.39
CA GLU A 119 -4.88 -0.17 -12.54
C GLU A 119 -3.69 -0.65 -13.37
N ASP A 120 -3.36 0.19 -14.35
CA ASP A 120 -2.02 0.33 -14.91
C ASP A 120 -1.10 0.78 -13.78
N VAL A 121 -0.02 0.03 -13.54
CA VAL A 121 0.99 0.43 -12.55
C VAL A 121 2.40 0.34 -13.13
N GLU A 122 3.25 1.17 -12.55
CA GLU A 122 4.68 1.13 -12.77
C GLU A 122 5.34 -0.15 -12.23
N CYS A 123 6.67 -0.22 -12.33
CA CYS A 123 7.45 -1.39 -11.96
C CYS A 123 7.15 -1.89 -10.53
N ILE A 124 6.63 -3.12 -10.43
CA ILE A 124 6.40 -3.83 -9.16
C ILE A 124 7.60 -4.70 -8.72
N ALA A 125 8.78 -4.50 -9.32
CA ALA A 125 10.04 -5.16 -8.97
C ALA A 125 10.06 -6.71 -9.08
N ALA A 126 9.19 -7.30 -9.90
CA ALA A 126 9.17 -8.74 -10.21
C ALA A 126 9.63 -9.04 -11.65
N CYS A 127 10.68 -8.33 -12.11
CA CYS A 127 11.07 -8.33 -13.52
C CYS A 127 11.52 -9.70 -14.07
N THR A 128 12.09 -10.57 -13.24
CA THR A 128 12.49 -11.94 -13.64
C THR A 128 11.30 -12.88 -13.86
N GLU A 129 10.12 -12.45 -13.44
CA GLU A 129 8.87 -13.21 -13.45
C GLU A 129 7.79 -12.53 -14.31
N ALA A 130 8.21 -11.67 -15.25
CA ALA A 130 7.33 -10.96 -16.16
C ALA A 130 6.60 -11.91 -17.15
N PRO A 131 5.39 -11.56 -17.62
CA PRO A 131 4.56 -10.45 -17.14
C PRO A 131 3.95 -10.76 -15.77
N CYS A 132 3.81 -9.74 -14.93
CA CYS A 132 3.36 -9.89 -13.55
C CYS A 132 2.33 -8.83 -13.16
N LEU A 133 1.44 -9.20 -12.24
CA LEU A 133 0.43 -8.34 -11.67
C LEU A 133 0.32 -8.56 -10.16
N GLN A 134 -0.39 -7.67 -9.48
CA GLN A 134 -0.79 -7.87 -8.10
C GLN A 134 -2.31 -7.80 -7.94
N VAL A 135 -2.86 -8.62 -7.06
CA VAL A 135 -4.21 -8.44 -6.55
C VAL A 135 -4.15 -8.21 -5.06
N ASN A 136 -4.57 -7.04 -4.57
CA ASN A 136 -4.56 -6.70 -3.14
C ASN A 136 -3.21 -7.01 -2.45
N TYR A 137 -2.09 -6.60 -3.08
CA TYR A 137 -0.72 -6.86 -2.64
C TYR A 137 -0.27 -8.34 -2.66
N ARG A 138 -0.94 -9.20 -3.43
CA ARG A 138 -0.49 -10.58 -3.71
C ARG A 138 0.01 -10.66 -5.14
N TYR A 139 1.24 -11.13 -5.31
CA TYR A 139 1.89 -11.21 -6.60
C TYR A 139 1.40 -12.43 -7.40
N PHE A 140 1.22 -12.21 -8.70
CA PHE A 140 1.01 -13.24 -9.70
C PHE A 140 2.08 -13.07 -10.77
N HIS A 141 2.74 -14.17 -11.08
CA HIS A 141 3.98 -14.23 -11.87
C HIS A 141 3.74 -15.00 -13.15
N LYS A 142 4.43 -14.60 -14.23
CA LYS A 142 4.38 -15.25 -15.54
C LYS A 142 2.94 -15.48 -16.03
N ILE A 143 2.05 -14.54 -15.73
CA ILE A 143 0.61 -14.73 -15.90
C ILE A 143 0.25 -14.60 -17.38
N THR A 144 -0.50 -15.58 -17.88
CA THR A 144 -1.10 -15.54 -19.22
C THR A 144 -2.52 -14.95 -19.18
N THR A 145 -3.07 -14.62 -20.34
CA THR A 145 -4.47 -14.12 -20.45
C THR A 145 -5.49 -15.13 -19.95
N ASP A 146 -5.26 -16.42 -20.21
CA ASP A 146 -6.15 -17.51 -19.77
C ASP A 146 -6.10 -17.66 -18.24
N GLU A 147 -4.88 -17.65 -17.66
CA GLU A 147 -4.70 -17.68 -16.20
C GLU A 147 -5.28 -16.43 -15.50
N PHE A 148 -5.28 -15.29 -16.19
CA PHE A 148 -5.96 -14.08 -15.71
C PHE A 148 -7.48 -14.30 -15.62
N ASP A 149 -8.11 -14.83 -16.67
CA ASP A 149 -9.56 -15.08 -16.65
C ASP A 149 -9.96 -16.13 -15.60
N GLU A 150 -9.11 -17.16 -15.41
CA GLU A 150 -9.26 -18.12 -14.32
C GLU A 150 -9.14 -17.44 -12.94
N LEU A 151 -8.14 -16.56 -12.76
CA LEU A 151 -7.95 -15.80 -11.53
C LEU A 151 -9.18 -14.93 -11.21
N ILE A 152 -9.71 -14.19 -12.18
CA ILE A 152 -10.93 -13.38 -12.00
C ILE A 152 -12.13 -14.26 -11.63
N THR A 153 -12.28 -15.40 -12.30
CA THR A 153 -13.36 -16.36 -12.01
C THR A 153 -13.27 -16.91 -10.60
N ASP A 154 -12.07 -17.28 -10.15
CA ASP A 154 -11.81 -17.78 -8.81
C ASP A 154 -12.08 -16.74 -7.73
N LEU A 155 -11.70 -15.47 -7.98
CA LEU A 155 -11.96 -14.36 -7.08
C LEU A 155 -13.45 -14.05 -6.98
N ARG A 156 -14.16 -14.04 -8.12
CA ARG A 156 -15.62 -13.86 -8.16
C ARG A 156 -16.35 -14.97 -7.39
N ALA A 157 -15.87 -16.21 -7.52
CA ALA A 157 -16.39 -17.36 -6.77
C ALA A 157 -15.93 -17.41 -5.31
N GLY A 158 -15.00 -16.54 -4.89
CA GLY A 158 -14.48 -16.49 -3.53
C GLY A 158 -13.57 -17.66 -3.14
N LYS A 159 -13.01 -18.40 -4.10
CA LYS A 159 -12.14 -19.56 -3.83
C LYS A 159 -10.81 -19.18 -3.18
N ARG A 160 -10.37 -17.93 -3.35
CA ARG A 160 -9.08 -17.40 -2.87
C ARG A 160 -9.19 -16.44 -1.69
N LYS A 161 -10.32 -16.40 -0.98
CA LYS A 161 -10.54 -15.47 0.14
C LYS A 161 -9.50 -15.56 1.27
N ASP A 162 -8.97 -16.75 1.53
CA ASP A 162 -7.96 -16.96 2.57
C ASP A 162 -6.56 -16.46 2.17
N GLU A 163 -6.29 -16.42 0.87
CA GLU A 163 -5.03 -15.95 0.29
C GLU A 163 -5.04 -14.43 0.05
N ILE A 164 -6.16 -13.95 -0.49
CA ILE A 164 -6.39 -12.58 -0.92
C ILE A 164 -7.58 -12.01 -0.11
N PRO A 165 -7.30 -11.37 1.05
CA PRO A 165 -8.35 -10.72 1.82
C PRO A 165 -8.98 -9.56 1.02
N PRO A 166 -10.25 -9.23 1.28
CA PRO A 166 -10.90 -8.07 0.69
C PRO A 166 -10.12 -6.80 1.03
N HIS A 167 -9.97 -5.89 0.08
CA HIS A 167 -9.22 -4.62 0.19
C HIS A 167 -7.71 -4.75 0.50
N GLY A 168 -7.23 -5.98 0.71
CA GLY A 168 -5.83 -6.28 0.91
C GLY A 168 -5.30 -5.97 2.31
N THR A 169 -4.26 -6.71 2.67
CA THR A 169 -3.50 -6.49 3.89
C THR A 169 -2.03 -6.57 3.54
N VAL A 170 -1.28 -5.51 3.87
CA VAL A 170 0.18 -5.43 3.60
C VAL A 170 0.94 -6.50 4.38
N ALA A 171 0.58 -6.71 5.65
CA ALA A 171 1.24 -7.69 6.52
C ALA A 171 0.24 -8.72 7.06
N ARG A 172 0.34 -9.97 6.59
CA ARG A 172 -0.44 -11.10 7.15
C ARG A 172 0.01 -11.48 8.56
N ILE A 173 1.29 -11.28 8.84
CA ILE A 173 1.89 -11.56 10.15
C ILE A 173 2.12 -10.22 10.83
N ARG A 174 1.36 -9.96 11.90
CA ARG A 174 1.58 -8.78 12.73
C ARG A 174 2.76 -9.06 13.66
N GLN A 175 3.83 -8.29 13.47
CA GLN A 175 4.99 -8.35 14.33
C GLN A 175 4.60 -7.87 15.73
N HIS A 176 4.66 -8.76 16.72
CA HIS A 176 4.64 -8.41 18.12
C HIS A 176 6.08 -8.25 18.60
N ILE A 177 6.43 -7.05 19.08
CA ILE A 177 7.76 -6.78 19.62
C ILE A 177 7.64 -6.77 21.15
N PRO A 178 8.17 -7.79 21.85
CA PRO A 178 8.22 -7.77 23.30
C PRO A 178 8.98 -6.54 23.82
N ALA A 179 8.57 -5.97 24.95
CA ALA A 179 9.14 -4.74 25.48
C ALA A 179 10.66 -4.83 25.70
N GLU A 180 11.16 -6.00 26.05
CA GLU A 180 12.58 -6.31 26.25
C GLU A 180 13.39 -6.43 24.94
N ARG A 181 12.71 -6.55 23.79
CA ARG A 181 13.30 -6.60 22.44
C ARG A 181 12.94 -5.40 21.59
N ALA A 182 12.19 -4.45 22.13
CA ALA A 182 11.97 -3.17 21.49
C ALA A 182 13.34 -2.52 21.33
N ALA A 183 13.82 -2.45 20.09
CA ALA A 183 14.99 -1.67 19.77
C ALA A 183 14.62 -0.24 20.14
N GLY A 184 15.05 0.22 21.31
CA GLY A 184 14.83 1.59 21.74
C GLY A 184 15.50 2.48 20.70
N PRO A 185 14.75 3.11 19.79
CA PRO A 185 15.35 4.13 18.97
C PRO A 185 15.69 5.18 20.01
N ALA A 186 16.98 5.39 20.26
CA ALA A 186 17.38 6.59 20.98
C ALA A 186 16.63 7.76 20.34
N ASP A 187 16.08 8.65 21.15
CA ASP A 187 15.44 9.86 20.65
C ASP A 187 16.33 10.43 19.52
N PRO A 188 15.81 10.66 18.30
CA PRO A 188 16.61 11.23 17.22
C PRO A 188 17.37 12.49 17.63
N ALA A 189 16.85 13.26 18.59
CA ALA A 189 17.51 14.43 19.17
C ALA A 189 18.75 14.07 20.03
N GLY A 190 18.85 12.85 20.53
CA GLY A 190 19.97 12.32 21.32
C GLY A 190 21.00 11.54 20.50
N VAL A 191 20.80 11.36 19.19
CA VAL A 191 21.78 10.70 18.32
C VAL A 191 22.88 11.72 17.98
N PRO A 192 24.15 11.47 18.37
CA PRO A 192 25.25 12.38 18.05
C PRO A 192 25.42 12.49 16.52
N GLU A 193 25.83 13.67 16.07
CA GLU A 193 26.01 13.96 14.66
C GLU A 193 26.95 12.94 14.00
N PRO A 194 26.62 12.41 12.81
CA PRO A 194 27.45 11.40 12.18
C PRO A 194 28.84 11.96 11.86
N VAL A 195 29.89 11.20 12.16
CA VAL A 195 31.29 11.61 11.97
C VAL A 195 31.62 12.01 10.52
N TRP A 196 30.85 11.52 9.55
CA TRP A 196 30.99 11.86 8.12
C TRP A 196 30.32 13.18 7.73
N LEU A 197 29.35 13.70 8.51
CA LEU A 197 28.73 15.02 8.27
C LEU A 197 29.75 16.15 8.45
N ALA A 198 30.59 16.03 9.50
CA ALA A 198 31.67 16.96 9.80
C ALA A 198 32.79 16.97 8.74
N ARG A 199 33.05 15.83 8.06
CA ARG A 199 34.05 15.76 6.98
C ARG A 199 33.70 16.64 5.78
N ASN A 200 32.42 16.72 5.44
CA ASN A 200 31.95 17.50 4.30
C ASN A 200 31.95 19.02 4.56
N GLN A 201 32.10 19.45 5.82
CA GLN A 201 32.19 20.87 6.19
C GLN A 201 33.65 21.39 6.16
N THR A 202 34.64 20.49 6.20
CA THR A 202 36.07 20.85 6.13
C THR A 202 36.63 20.89 4.71
N GLU A 203 35.86 20.46 3.71
CA GLU A 203 36.22 20.49 2.28
C GLU A 203 35.44 21.58 1.53
N GLU A 204 35.46 22.83 2.01
CA GLU A 204 35.23 23.95 1.08
C GLU A 204 36.49 24.11 0.22
N PRO A 205 36.42 23.93 -1.13
CA PRO A 205 37.57 24.16 -1.98
C PRO A 205 37.92 25.65 -1.93
N GLY A 206 39.15 25.93 -1.49
CA GLY A 206 39.65 27.26 -1.24
C GLY A 206 39.40 28.28 -2.35
N SER A 207 39.00 29.47 -1.90
CA SER A 207 39.45 30.76 -2.42
C SER A 207 40.96 30.80 -2.67
#